data_AF-A0A5Z3J904-F1
#
_entry.id   AF-A0A5Z3J904-F1
#
_cell.length_a   1.000
_cell.length_b   1.000
_cell.length_c   1.000
_cell.angle_alpha   90.00
_cell.angle_beta   90.00
_cell.angle_gamma   90.00
#
_symmetry.space_group_name_H-M   'P 1'
#
loop_
_entity.id
_entity.type
_entity.pdbx_description
1 polymer ?
#
loop_
_entity_poly.entity_id
_entity_poly.type
_entity_poly.pdbx_seq_one_letter_code
_entity_poly.pdbx_strand_id
1 'polypeptide(L)'
;MATSDFSLKNHNVKAFGQDAALVIEMNNEDVSSSKPSPFSNEIDNYYLTLHVAPRNAKKDYDWGSNRSVLLKLSTNEVMQMASVFLRIMHTLKIDKRKTSHHGHVVYKNISVTPNERGGLLLSAGIVPVDKDGLKPFMHMLPVSQMDCVKIGLYILGYLAQKTPWVSSESIITALRLSEAKNSK
;
A
#
# COMPACT_ATOMS: atom_id res chain seq x y z
N MET A 1 -19.98 -1.86 -26.88
CA MET A 1 -19.21 -1.89 -25.62
C MET A 1 -17.74 -1.73 -25.98
N ALA A 2 -17.16 -0.56 -25.74
CA ALA A 2 -15.73 -0.38 -25.97
C ALA A 2 -14.99 -1.06 -24.82
N THR A 3 -14.37 -2.21 -25.10
CA THR A 3 -13.29 -2.74 -24.26
C THR A 3 -12.10 -1.81 -24.47
N SER A 4 -11.99 -0.78 -23.65
CA SER A 4 -10.76 -0.01 -23.59
C SER A 4 -9.66 -0.96 -23.13
N ASP A 5 -8.73 -1.28 -24.02
CA ASP A 5 -7.42 -1.83 -23.67
C ASP A 5 -6.71 -0.83 -22.76
N PHE A 6 -7.01 -0.91 -21.47
CA PHE A 6 -6.29 -0.20 -20.43
C PHE A 6 -4.91 -0.84 -20.38
N SER A 7 -3.96 -0.28 -21.12
CA SER A 7 -2.55 -0.64 -21.01
C SER A 7 -2.12 -0.44 -19.55
N LEU A 8 -1.96 -1.55 -18.80
CA LEU A 8 -1.65 -1.64 -17.36
C LEU A 8 -0.27 -1.06 -16.96
N LYS A 9 0.38 -0.30 -17.83
CA LYS A 9 1.71 0.28 -17.59
C LYS A 9 1.59 1.50 -16.68
N ASN A 10 2.22 1.40 -15.49
CA ASN A 10 2.49 2.48 -14.54
C ASN A 10 1.26 3.11 -13.85
N HIS A 11 0.34 2.29 -13.34
CA HIS A 11 -0.70 2.77 -12.44
C HIS A 11 -0.15 2.94 -11.02
N ASN A 12 -0.08 4.18 -10.53
CA ASN A 12 0.21 4.48 -9.14
C ASN A 12 -0.64 5.62 -8.61
N VAL A 13 -0.72 5.72 -7.28
CA VAL A 13 -1.32 6.84 -6.56
C VAL A 13 -0.30 7.38 -5.56
N LYS A 14 -0.31 8.70 -5.36
CA LYS A 14 0.72 9.39 -4.56
C LYS A 14 0.10 10.32 -3.54
N ALA A 15 0.78 10.47 -2.41
CA ALA A 15 0.53 11.53 -1.44
C ALA A 15 1.84 12.17 -1.03
N PHE A 16 1.87 13.50 -0.96
CA PHE A 16 3.08 14.28 -0.70
C PHE A 16 2.94 15.07 0.59
N GLY A 17 3.90 14.89 1.50
CA GLY A 17 3.98 15.63 2.75
C GLY A 17 5.25 16.45 2.84
N GLN A 18 5.39 17.21 3.93
CA GLN A 18 6.53 18.10 4.11
C GLN A 18 7.87 17.35 4.20
N ASP A 19 7.88 16.19 4.86
CA ASP A 19 9.11 15.44 5.19
C ASP A 19 9.18 14.07 4.51
N ALA A 20 8.06 13.57 3.98
CA ALA A 20 7.99 12.27 3.32
C ALA A 20 6.93 12.28 2.21
N ALA A 21 6.99 11.29 1.33
CA ALA A 21 5.99 11.01 0.32
C ALA A 21 5.64 9.52 0.31
N LEU A 22 4.43 9.21 -0.15
CA LEU A 22 3.91 7.87 -0.37
C LEU A 22 3.63 7.67 -1.84
N VAL A 23 3.99 6.49 -2.34
CA VAL A 23 3.53 5.93 -3.60
C VAL A 23 2.95 4.56 -3.30
N ILE A 24 1.72 4.30 -3.79
CA ILE A 24 1.19 2.95 -3.90
C ILE A 24 1.12 2.62 -5.38
N GLU A 25 1.75 1.52 -5.75
CA GLU A 25 1.98 1.16 -7.15
C GLU A 25 1.60 -0.29 -7.40
N MET A 26 0.95 -0.51 -8.53
CA MET A 26 0.63 -1.82 -9.04
C MET A 26 1.80 -2.32 -9.90
N ASN A 27 2.34 -3.47 -9.51
CA ASN A 27 3.47 -4.13 -10.15
C ASN A 27 3.01 -5.46 -10.71
N ASN A 28 3.74 -6.00 -11.67
CA ASN A 28 3.52 -7.33 -12.23
C ASN A 28 4.68 -8.25 -11.80
N GLU A 29 4.40 -9.48 -11.39
CA GLU A 29 5.44 -10.50 -11.29
C GLU A 29 5.87 -10.90 -12.70
N ASP A 30 7.17 -10.80 -12.99
CA ASP A 30 7.73 -11.32 -14.23
C ASP A 30 7.63 -12.86 -14.25
N VAL A 31 6.48 -13.39 -14.66
CA VAL A 31 6.27 -14.82 -14.88
C VAL A 31 6.92 -15.21 -16.21
N SER A 32 8.25 -15.16 -16.27
CA SER A 32 9.02 -15.39 -17.51
C SER A 32 9.29 -16.87 -17.81
N SER A 33 8.76 -17.84 -17.05
CA SER A 33 9.17 -19.24 -17.24
C SER A 33 8.16 -20.35 -16.97
N SER A 34 6.89 -20.06 -16.66
CA SER A 34 5.86 -21.10 -16.52
C SER A 34 4.80 -20.94 -17.59
N LYS A 35 4.52 -22.02 -18.34
CA LYS A 35 3.39 -22.08 -19.28
C LYS A 35 2.15 -21.52 -18.58
N PRO A 36 1.42 -20.56 -19.20
CA PRO A 36 0.22 -20.02 -18.59
C PRO A 36 -0.71 -21.18 -18.24
N SER A 37 -1.07 -21.27 -16.97
CA SER A 37 -2.07 -22.24 -16.54
C SER A 37 -3.39 -21.84 -17.20
N PRO A 38 -4.21 -22.78 -17.69
CA PRO A 38 -5.57 -22.45 -18.12
C PRO A 38 -6.43 -21.88 -16.98
N PHE A 39 -5.95 -21.94 -15.74
CA PHE A 39 -6.57 -21.36 -14.55
C PHE A 39 -5.89 -20.09 -14.02
N SER A 40 -4.80 -19.61 -14.63
CA SER A 40 -4.15 -18.36 -14.21
C SER A 40 -4.77 -17.19 -14.95
N ASN A 41 -5.36 -16.25 -14.22
CA ASN A 41 -5.74 -14.97 -14.80
C ASN A 41 -4.51 -14.06 -14.83
N GLU A 42 -4.34 -13.27 -15.89
CA GLU A 42 -3.23 -12.30 -15.98
C GLU A 42 -3.21 -11.35 -14.77
N ILE A 43 -4.40 -11.02 -14.25
CA ILE A 43 -4.53 -10.16 -13.08
C ILE A 43 -3.86 -10.77 -11.84
N ASP A 44 -3.75 -12.10 -11.72
CA ASP A 44 -3.17 -12.78 -10.56
C ASP A 44 -1.68 -12.45 -10.37
N ASN A 45 -0.99 -12.12 -11.46
CA ASN A 45 0.42 -11.73 -11.45
C ASN A 45 0.64 -10.32 -10.88
N TYR A 46 -0.40 -9.51 -10.76
CA TYR A 46 -0.28 -8.17 -10.23
C TYR A 46 -0.29 -8.12 -8.70
N TYR A 47 0.47 -7.21 -8.12
CA TYR A 47 0.49 -6.94 -6.68
C TYR A 47 0.70 -5.45 -6.40
N LEU A 48 0.29 -5.00 -5.21
CA LEU A 48 0.56 -3.62 -4.78
C LEU A 48 1.83 -3.55 -3.92
N THR A 49 2.63 -2.52 -4.18
CA THR A 49 3.69 -2.08 -3.28
C THR A 49 3.31 -0.76 -2.64
N LEU A 50 3.63 -0.62 -1.36
CA LEU A 50 3.68 0.65 -0.66
C LEU A 50 5.14 1.09 -0.59
N HIS A 51 5.43 2.30 -1.07
CA HIS A 51 6.74 2.92 -1.02
C HIS A 51 6.65 4.27 -0.31
N VAL A 52 7.43 4.46 0.75
CA VAL A 52 7.56 5.75 1.45
C VAL A 52 8.99 6.25 1.32
N ALA A 53 9.16 7.49 0.87
CA ALA A 53 10.46 8.12 0.70
C ALA A 53 10.59 9.37 1.57
N PRO A 54 11.74 9.58 2.23
CA PRO A 54 12.02 10.84 2.90
C PRO A 54 12.28 11.95 1.88
N ARG A 55 12.07 13.20 2.32
CA ARG A 55 12.48 14.38 1.55
C ARG A 55 13.98 14.63 1.70
N ASN A 56 14.63 14.96 0.59
CA ASN A 56 16.04 15.30 0.53
C ASN A 56 16.28 16.83 0.63
N ALA A 57 17.55 17.23 0.73
CA ALA A 57 17.94 18.64 0.84
C ALA A 57 17.54 19.49 -0.38
N LYS A 58 17.34 18.87 -1.55
CA LYS A 58 16.89 19.52 -2.79
C LYS A 58 15.36 19.66 -2.86
N LYS A 59 14.65 19.39 -1.76
CA LYS A 59 13.18 19.43 -1.64
C LYS A 59 12.45 18.37 -2.47
N ASP A 60 13.15 17.39 -3.01
CA ASP A 60 12.59 16.23 -3.72
C ASP A 60 12.55 15.00 -2.80
N TYR A 61 11.91 13.90 -3.21
CA TYR A 61 11.80 12.68 -2.42
C TYR A 61 12.79 11.62 -2.88
N ASP A 62 13.55 11.07 -1.94
CA ASP A 62 14.62 10.11 -2.22
C ASP A 62 14.14 8.66 -2.09
N TRP A 63 13.56 8.16 -3.18
CA TRP A 63 13.03 6.80 -3.32
C TRP A 63 14.11 5.72 -3.28
N GLY A 64 15.36 6.05 -3.64
CA GLY A 64 16.48 5.11 -3.67
C GLY A 64 17.25 5.03 -2.34
N SER A 65 17.00 5.94 -1.39
CA SER A 65 17.80 5.99 -0.17
C SER A 65 17.66 4.74 0.70
N ASN A 66 18.68 4.49 1.52
CA ASN A 66 18.61 3.51 2.61
C ASN A 66 17.54 3.85 3.66
N ARG A 67 17.00 5.06 3.64
CA ARG A 67 15.91 5.52 4.49
C ARG A 67 14.54 5.41 3.81
N SER A 68 14.39 4.93 2.58
CA SER A 68 13.05 4.66 2.05
C SER A 68 12.46 3.38 2.67
N VAL A 69 11.14 3.20 2.60
CA VAL A 69 10.45 1.99 3.05
C VAL A 69 9.63 1.45 1.90
N LEU A 70 10.07 0.34 1.31
CA LEU A 70 9.34 -0.38 0.27
C LEU A 70 8.76 -1.67 0.83
N LEU A 71 7.46 -1.90 0.66
CA LEU A 71 6.79 -3.12 1.11
C LEU A 71 5.83 -3.65 0.04
N LYS A 72 6.01 -4.90 -0.39
CA LYS A 72 4.99 -5.67 -1.12
C LYS A 72 3.89 -6.09 -0.16
N LEU A 73 2.66 -5.68 -0.47
CA LEU A 73 1.49 -5.92 0.35
C LEU A 73 0.89 -7.29 0.06
N SER A 74 0.46 -7.99 1.11
CA SER A 74 -0.39 -9.17 0.96
C SER A 74 -1.82 -8.76 0.63
N THR A 75 -2.63 -9.68 0.09
CA THR A 75 -4.05 -9.43 -0.19
C THR A 75 -4.81 -8.92 1.03
N ASN A 76 -4.54 -9.47 2.22
CA ASN A 76 -5.16 -9.01 3.47
C ASN A 76 -4.75 -7.56 3.80
N GLU A 77 -3.47 -7.22 3.66
CA GLU A 77 -3.01 -5.84 3.89
C GLU A 77 -3.59 -4.86 2.88
N VAL A 78 -3.75 -5.28 1.62
CA VAL A 78 -4.43 -4.47 0.59
C VAL A 78 -5.89 -4.19 0.99
N MET A 79 -6.63 -5.21 1.44
CA MET A 79 -8.01 -5.04 1.90
C MET A 79 -8.09 -4.11 3.11
N GLN A 80 -7.23 -4.29 4.11
CA GLN A 80 -7.19 -3.42 5.29
C GLN A 80 -6.77 -1.99 4.94
N MET A 81 -5.82 -1.80 4.01
CA MET A 81 -5.47 -0.49 3.46
C MET A 81 -6.66 0.17 2.77
N ALA A 82 -7.39 -0.56 1.93
CA ALA A 82 -8.62 -0.06 1.31
C ALA A 82 -9.63 0.39 2.38
N SER A 83 -9.85 -0.43 3.40
CA SER A 83 -10.77 -0.13 4.50
C SER A 83 -10.40 1.14 5.26
N VAL A 84 -9.12 1.34 5.60
CA VAL A 84 -8.71 2.55 6.36
C VAL A 84 -8.78 3.81 5.49
N PHE A 85 -8.35 3.76 4.23
CA PHE A 85 -8.38 4.92 3.33
C PHE A 85 -9.80 5.30 2.90
N LEU A 86 -10.71 4.33 2.79
CA LEU A 86 -12.14 4.54 2.54
C LEU A 86 -12.95 4.83 3.81
N ARG A 87 -12.31 4.97 4.98
CA ARG A 87 -12.94 5.26 6.28
C ARG A 87 -13.95 4.21 6.76
N ILE A 88 -13.77 2.97 6.31
CA ILE A 88 -14.52 1.81 6.82
C ILE A 88 -13.88 1.33 8.14
N MET A 89 -12.55 1.37 8.21
CA MET A 89 -11.75 1.02 9.40
C MET A 89 -11.10 2.29 9.98
N HIS A 90 -11.02 2.38 11.31
CA HIS A 90 -10.44 3.55 11.98
C HIS A 90 -8.91 3.59 11.90
N THR A 91 -8.25 2.45 12.10
CA THR A 91 -6.79 2.37 12.15
C THR A 91 -6.30 1.10 11.47
N LEU A 92 -5.13 1.18 10.84
CA LEU A 92 -4.39 0.04 10.31
C LEU A 92 -3.07 -0.09 11.06
N LYS A 93 -2.66 -1.33 11.36
CA LYS A 93 -1.33 -1.62 11.89
C LYS A 93 -0.76 -2.90 11.28
N ILE A 94 0.38 -2.76 10.62
CA ILE A 94 1.22 -3.85 10.11
C ILE A 94 2.51 -3.79 10.92
N ASP A 95 2.62 -4.64 11.94
CA ASP A 95 3.76 -4.66 12.85
C ASP A 95 4.61 -5.91 12.65
N LYS A 96 5.92 -5.77 12.91
CA LYS A 96 6.88 -6.87 13.00
C LYS A 96 6.88 -7.76 11.75
N ARG A 97 6.57 -7.19 10.58
CA ARG A 97 6.69 -7.90 9.30
C ARG A 97 8.18 -8.05 8.96
N LYS A 98 8.70 -9.26 9.17
CA LYS A 98 10.10 -9.59 8.90
C LYS A 98 10.35 -9.64 7.39
N THR A 99 11.26 -8.81 6.90
CA THR A 99 11.60 -8.69 5.47
C THR A 99 13.09 -8.36 5.29
N SER A 100 13.52 -8.18 4.04
CA SER A 100 14.83 -7.62 3.71
C SER A 100 14.74 -6.13 3.36
N HIS A 101 15.77 -5.37 3.71
CA HIS A 101 15.96 -3.96 3.36
C HIS A 101 17.44 -3.68 3.11
N HIS A 102 17.80 -3.44 1.84
CA HIS A 102 19.19 -3.19 1.41
C HIS A 102 20.19 -4.23 1.97
N GLY A 103 19.81 -5.51 1.96
CA GLY A 103 20.65 -6.61 2.45
C GLY A 103 20.53 -6.89 3.96
N HIS A 104 19.84 -6.04 4.72
CA HIS A 104 19.60 -6.25 6.15
C HIS A 104 18.27 -6.96 6.40
N VAL A 105 18.24 -7.87 7.37
CA VAL A 105 16.99 -8.44 7.89
C VAL A 105 16.35 -7.44 8.85
N VAL A 106 15.11 -7.04 8.57
CA VAL A 106 14.43 -5.98 9.30
C VAL A 106 12.96 -6.29 9.57
N TYR A 107 12.39 -5.63 10.56
CA TYR A 107 10.95 -5.47 10.73
C TYR A 107 10.48 -4.17 10.07
N LYS A 108 9.58 -4.28 9.09
CA LYS A 108 8.86 -3.13 8.53
C LYS A 108 7.57 -2.94 9.31
N ASN A 109 7.39 -1.73 9.84
CA ASN A 109 6.21 -1.35 10.60
C ASN A 109 5.47 -0.25 9.85
N ILE A 110 4.18 -0.44 9.60
CA ILE A 110 3.31 0.55 8.96
C ILE A 110 2.08 0.73 9.83
N SER A 111 1.72 1.97 10.11
CA SER A 111 0.44 2.28 10.73
C SER A 111 -0.26 3.42 10.02
N VAL A 112 -1.58 3.37 9.98
CA VAL A 112 -2.41 4.46 9.46
C VAL A 112 -3.46 4.78 10.52
N THR A 113 -3.49 6.01 10.99
CA THR A 113 -4.42 6.48 12.02
C THR A 113 -5.10 7.77 11.60
N PRO A 114 -6.24 8.15 12.19
CA PRO A 114 -6.81 9.48 11.98
C PRO A 114 -5.81 10.57 12.40
N ASN A 115 -5.82 11.70 11.69
CA ASN A 115 -5.11 12.90 12.11
C ASN A 115 -6.12 13.99 12.54
N GLU A 116 -5.64 15.00 13.25
CA GLU A 116 -6.49 16.09 13.78
C GLU A 116 -7.09 17.00 12.70
N ARG A 117 -6.66 16.85 11.43
CA ARG A 117 -7.06 17.68 10.29
C ARG A 117 -8.08 17.00 9.37
N GLY A 118 -8.75 15.95 9.86
CA GLY A 118 -9.73 15.17 9.11
C GLY A 118 -9.12 14.22 8.06
N GLY A 119 -7.79 14.18 7.93
CA GLY A 119 -7.04 13.26 7.08
C GLY A 119 -6.66 11.96 7.78
N LEU A 120 -5.56 11.36 7.33
CA LEU A 120 -4.89 10.23 7.99
C LEU A 120 -3.44 10.61 8.28
N LEU A 121 -2.82 9.93 9.23
CA LEU A 121 -1.38 9.94 9.47
C LEU A 121 -0.86 8.55 9.12
N LEU A 122 -0.04 8.47 8.08
CA LEU A 122 0.68 7.27 7.73
C LEU A 122 2.06 7.30 8.36
N SER A 123 2.37 6.29 9.17
CA SER A 123 3.71 6.08 9.72
C SER A 123 4.31 4.84 9.06
N ALA A 124 5.53 4.95 8.57
CA ALA A 124 6.25 3.83 7.98
C ALA A 124 7.69 3.82 8.50
N GLY A 125 8.13 2.71 9.07
CA GLY A 125 9.42 2.63 9.70
C GLY A 125 10.08 1.26 9.56
N ILE A 126 11.38 1.26 9.81
CA ILE A 126 12.23 0.08 9.77
C ILE A 126 12.91 -0.05 11.11
N VAL A 127 12.82 -1.25 11.68
CA VAL A 127 13.56 -1.65 12.87
C VAL A 127 14.43 -2.85 12.46
N PRO A 128 15.76 -2.72 12.48
CA PRO A 128 16.62 -3.83 12.11
C PRO A 128 16.52 -4.97 13.13
N VAL A 129 16.62 -6.22 12.65
CA VAL A 129 16.64 -7.40 13.54
C VAL A 129 18.00 -7.49 14.23
N ASP A 130 19.07 -7.31 13.47
CA ASP A 130 20.45 -7.26 13.95
C ASP A 130 20.91 -5.81 14.10
N LYS A 131 21.64 -5.48 15.16
CA LYS A 131 21.98 -4.07 15.49
C LYS A 131 23.15 -3.50 14.67
N ASP A 132 23.66 -4.24 13.70
CA ASP A 132 24.86 -3.85 12.95
C ASP A 132 24.53 -3.02 11.70
N GLY A 133 25.07 -1.81 11.65
CA GLY A 133 25.09 -0.93 10.47
C GLY A 133 23.83 -0.09 10.22
N LEU A 134 22.63 -0.68 10.30
CA LEU A 134 21.38 0.04 10.04
C LEU A 134 20.79 0.60 11.35
N LYS A 135 20.51 1.90 11.41
CA LYS A 135 19.78 2.50 12.54
C LYS A 135 18.27 2.44 12.30
N PRO A 136 17.44 2.21 13.34
CA PRO A 136 16.00 2.28 13.19
C PRO A 136 15.57 3.69 12.79
N PHE A 137 14.51 3.78 11.98
CA PHE A 137 13.92 5.06 11.61
C PHE A 137 12.41 4.91 11.35
N MET A 138 11.70 6.04 11.41
CA MET A 138 10.28 6.12 11.13
C MET A 138 9.98 7.43 10.41
N HIS A 139 9.18 7.35 9.35
CA HIS A 139 8.64 8.49 8.63
C HIS A 139 7.18 8.66 9.00
N MET A 140 6.77 9.92 9.12
CA MET A 140 5.39 10.30 9.37
C MET A 140 4.91 11.16 8.20
N LEU A 141 3.79 10.79 7.63
CA LEU A 141 3.19 11.44 6.48
C LEU A 141 1.72 11.76 6.78
N PRO A 142 1.40 13.04 7.03
CA PRO A 142 0.02 13.49 7.00
C PRO A 142 -0.54 13.35 5.58
N VAL A 143 -1.61 12.59 5.43
CA VAL A 143 -2.35 12.41 4.17
C VAL A 143 -3.63 13.26 4.25
N SER A 144 -3.84 14.11 3.25
CA SER A 144 -5.02 14.99 3.19
C SER A 144 -6.31 14.19 3.01
N GLN A 145 -7.46 14.77 3.35
CA GLN A 145 -8.75 14.11 3.20
C GLN A 145 -8.99 13.65 1.74
N MET A 146 -8.68 14.49 0.76
CA MET A 146 -8.86 14.15 -0.65
C MET A 146 -7.88 13.09 -1.14
N ASP A 147 -6.63 13.11 -0.66
CA ASP A 147 -5.66 12.07 -1.01
C ASP A 147 -6.05 10.73 -0.36
N CYS A 148 -6.68 10.73 0.81
CA CYS A 148 -7.23 9.51 1.40
C CYS A 148 -8.27 8.88 0.47
N VAL A 149 -9.20 9.69 -0.05
CA VAL A 149 -10.24 9.21 -0.99
C VAL A 149 -9.60 8.68 -2.27
N LYS A 150 -8.67 9.44 -2.88
CA LYS A 150 -7.97 9.02 -4.09
C LYS A 150 -7.23 7.68 -3.90
N ILE A 151 -6.50 7.54 -2.80
CA ILE A 151 -5.79 6.31 -2.47
C ILE A 151 -6.77 5.16 -2.25
N GLY A 152 -7.84 5.37 -1.48
CA GLY A 152 -8.85 4.35 -1.22
C GLY A 152 -9.53 3.86 -2.51
N LEU A 153 -9.90 4.78 -3.41
CA LEU A 153 -10.50 4.45 -4.71
C LEU A 153 -9.51 3.72 -5.63
N TYR A 154 -8.24 4.12 -5.63
CA TYR A 154 -7.20 3.42 -6.39
C TYR A 154 -7.06 1.97 -5.93
N ILE A 155 -6.98 1.73 -4.62
CA ILE A 155 -6.87 0.37 -4.06
C ILE A 155 -8.15 -0.43 -4.33
N LEU A 156 -9.33 0.19 -4.22
CA LEU A 156 -10.60 -0.44 -4.57
C LEU A 156 -10.65 -0.85 -6.05
N GLY A 157 -10.13 -0.01 -6.94
CA GLY A 157 -10.01 -0.33 -8.37
C GLY A 157 -9.14 -1.57 -8.59
N TYR A 158 -7.99 -1.66 -7.91
CA TYR A 158 -7.16 -2.86 -7.92
C TYR A 158 -7.92 -4.11 -7.41
N LEU A 159 -8.65 -3.99 -6.29
CA LEU A 159 -9.44 -5.09 -5.75
C LEU A 159 -10.54 -5.53 -6.72
N ALA A 160 -11.23 -4.59 -7.36
CA ALA A 160 -12.26 -4.88 -8.37
C ALA A 160 -11.69 -5.63 -9.58
N GLN A 161 -10.48 -5.28 -10.03
CA GLN A 161 -9.80 -6.04 -11.08
C GLN A 161 -9.45 -7.46 -10.64
N LYS A 162 -9.00 -7.64 -9.39
CA LYS A 162 -8.71 -8.96 -8.80
C LYS A 162 -9.97 -9.81 -8.57
N THR A 163 -11.15 -9.20 -8.51
CA THR A 163 -12.44 -9.88 -8.32
C THR A 163 -13.45 -9.45 -9.40
N PRO A 164 -13.23 -9.79 -10.67
CA PRO A 164 -13.99 -9.21 -11.79
C PRO A 164 -15.49 -9.58 -11.80
N TRP A 165 -15.88 -10.61 -11.07
CA TRP A 165 -17.27 -11.07 -10.93
C TRP A 165 -18.03 -10.39 -9.78
N VAL A 166 -17.37 -9.50 -9.05
CA VAL A 166 -17.92 -8.83 -7.87
C VAL A 166 -17.96 -7.34 -8.11
N SER A 167 -19.11 -6.70 -7.91
CA SER A 167 -19.21 -5.25 -8.03
C SER A 167 -18.41 -4.55 -6.92
N SER A 168 -17.89 -3.35 -7.20
CA SER A 168 -17.16 -2.57 -6.19
C SER A 168 -18.01 -2.27 -4.95
N GLU A 169 -19.33 -2.13 -5.10
CA GLU A 169 -20.27 -1.96 -3.99
C GLU A 169 -20.34 -3.22 -3.11
N SER A 170 -20.36 -4.41 -3.72
CA SER A 170 -20.30 -5.67 -2.97
C SER A 170 -18.96 -5.82 -2.24
N ILE A 171 -17.85 -5.39 -2.84
CA ILE A 171 -16.53 -5.36 -2.17
C ILE A 171 -16.58 -4.43 -0.95
N ILE A 172 -17.04 -3.19 -1.11
CA ILE A 172 -17.19 -2.23 -0.01
C ILE A 172 -18.09 -2.80 1.09
N THR A 173 -19.19 -3.44 0.72
CA THR A 173 -20.13 -4.06 1.67
C THR A 173 -19.45 -5.19 2.44
N ALA A 174 -18.68 -6.05 1.78
CA ALA A 174 -17.92 -7.12 2.43
C ALA A 174 -16.88 -6.55 3.41
N LEU A 175 -16.15 -5.49 3.04
CA LEU A 175 -15.21 -4.81 3.93
C LEU A 175 -15.92 -4.24 5.17
N ARG A 176 -17.08 -3.58 5.00
CA ARG A 176 -17.89 -3.06 6.11
C ARG A 176 -18.37 -4.18 7.05
N LEU A 177 -18.85 -5.29 6.49
CA LEU A 177 -19.31 -6.44 7.27
C LEU A 177 -18.16 -7.12 8.03
N SER A 178 -16.97 -7.15 7.45
CA SER A 178 -15.76 -7.65 8.11
C SER A 178 -15.40 -6.77 9.32
N GLU A 179 -15.37 -5.44 9.14
CA GLU A 179 -15.06 -4.52 10.24
C GLU A 179 -16.14 -4.53 11.34
N ALA A 180 -17.42 -4.62 10.99
CA ALA A 180 -18.51 -4.68 11.97
C ALA A 180 -18.39 -5.90 12.91
N LYS A 181 -17.76 -6.99 12.47
CA LYS A 181 -17.48 -8.15 13.33
C LYS A 181 -16.32 -7.91 14.30
N ASN A 182 -15.35 -7.07 13.94
CA ASN A 182 -14.18 -6.76 14.75
C ASN A 182 -14.46 -5.72 15.84
N SER A 183 -15.58 -5.00 15.75
CA SER A 183 -16.02 -3.99 16.74
C SER A 183 -16.83 -4.56 17.92
N LYS A 184 -16.91 -5.89 18.05
CA LYS A 184 -17.51 -6.59 19.19
C LYS A 184 -16.42 -7.16 20.09
#